data_AF-A0A9E5NXL6-F1
#
_entry.id   AF-A0A9E5NXL6-F1
#
_cell.length_a   1.000
_cell.length_b   1.000
_cell.length_c   1.000
_cell.angle_alpha   90.00
_cell.angle_beta   90.00
_cell.angle_gamma   90.00
#
_symmetry.space_group_name_H-M   'P 1'
#
loop_
_entity.id
_entity.type
_entity.pdbx_description
1 polymer ?
#
loop_
_entity_poly.entity_id
_entity_poly.type
_entity_poly.pdbx_seq_one_letter_code
_entity_poly.pdbx_strand_id
1 'polypeptide(L)'
;MSEKVAAPAGPGIGTYEELAKILPTEYHSLLTPRETMEAVFAVKHHIEENLARELRLMMVQVPLIVDVTSGVNDYLDRDGSRTPIQFHISNDHDQNPIDAQIVQAATKW
;
A
#
# COMPACT_ATOMS: atom_id res chain seq x y z
N MET A 1 -25.05 -9.65 16.99
CA MET A 1 -23.96 -9.85 16.00
C MET A 1 -24.23 -8.87 14.88
N SER A 2 -23.39 -7.85 14.72
CA SER A 2 -23.59 -6.82 13.68
C SER A 2 -23.46 -7.50 12.31
N GLU A 3 -24.53 -7.50 11.51
CA GLU A 3 -24.43 -7.89 10.10
C GLU A 3 -23.40 -6.98 9.43
N LYS A 4 -22.42 -7.59 8.78
CA LYS A 4 -21.37 -6.88 8.06
C LYS A 4 -22.03 -6.22 6.85
N VAL A 5 -22.50 -4.99 7.03
CA VAL A 5 -23.09 -4.16 5.99
C VAL A 5 -22.16 -4.16 4.79
N ALA A 6 -22.72 -4.45 3.60
CA ALA A 6 -22.00 -4.70 2.36
C ALA A 6 -20.88 -3.67 2.15
N ALA A 7 -19.64 -4.11 2.40
CA ALA A 7 -18.48 -3.32 2.07
C ALA A 7 -18.41 -3.19 0.54
N PRO A 8 -17.86 -2.08 0.00
CA PRO A 8 -17.57 -2.01 -1.43
C PRO A 8 -16.64 -3.16 -1.84
N ALA A 9 -16.77 -3.62 -3.09
CA ALA A 9 -15.89 -4.66 -3.66
C ALA A 9 -14.42 -4.20 -3.71
N GLY A 10 -14.21 -2.89 -3.72
CA GLY A 10 -12.92 -2.22 -3.62
C GLY A 10 -13.06 -0.72 -3.92
N PRO A 11 -12.01 0.08 -3.70
CA PRO A 11 -12.00 1.49 -4.09
C PRO A 11 -12.25 1.63 -5.61
N GLY A 12 -13.34 2.28 -5.98
CA GLY A 12 -13.71 2.51 -7.39
C GLY A 12 -14.34 1.31 -8.12
N ILE A 13 -14.65 0.20 -7.44
CA ILE A 13 -15.15 -1.04 -8.05
C ILE A 13 -16.68 -1.26 -7.81
N GLY A 14 -17.35 -0.32 -7.15
CA GLY A 14 -18.79 -0.43 -6.86
C GLY A 14 -19.11 -1.46 -5.77
N THR A 15 -20.36 -1.93 -5.73
CA THR A 15 -20.81 -2.92 -4.73
C THR A 15 -20.65 -4.37 -5.22
N TYR A 16 -20.65 -5.34 -4.29
CA TYR A 16 -20.60 -6.77 -4.67
C TYR A 16 -21.81 -7.20 -5.51
N GLU A 17 -22.98 -6.60 -5.30
CA GLU A 17 -24.20 -6.87 -6.08
C GLU A 17 -24.07 -6.38 -7.52
N GLU A 18 -23.41 -5.25 -7.75
CA GLU A 18 -23.13 -4.73 -9.09
C GLU A 18 -22.09 -5.60 -9.80
N LEU A 19 -21.04 -6.01 -9.08
CA LEU A 19 -20.01 -6.91 -9.58
C LEU A 19 -20.61 -8.26 -10.01
N ALA A 20 -21.52 -8.83 -9.20
CA ALA A 20 -22.14 -10.12 -9.50
C ALA A 20 -22.92 -10.13 -10.82
N LYS A 21 -23.47 -8.99 -11.26
CA LYS A 21 -24.24 -8.88 -12.51
C LYS A 21 -23.37 -8.89 -13.77
N ILE A 22 -22.09 -8.54 -13.65
CA ILE A 22 -21.16 -8.46 -14.79
C ILE A 22 -20.23 -9.68 -14.89
N LEU A 23 -20.21 -10.54 -13.87
CA LEU A 23 -19.40 -11.76 -13.90
C LEU A 23 -19.96 -12.78 -14.89
N PRO A 24 -19.08 -13.55 -15.57
CA PRO A 24 -19.51 -14.67 -16.39
C PRO A 24 -20.36 -15.68 -15.61
N THR A 25 -21.28 -16.35 -16.32
CA THR A 25 -22.04 -17.46 -15.75
C THR A 25 -21.08 -18.54 -15.25
N GLU A 26 -21.30 -19.04 -14.02
CA GLU A 26 -20.46 -20.04 -13.34
C GLU A 26 -19.03 -19.58 -13.00
N TYR A 27 -18.79 -18.27 -12.93
CA TYR A 27 -17.51 -17.74 -12.45
C TYR A 27 -17.18 -18.24 -11.04
N HIS A 28 -16.00 -18.83 -10.91
CA HIS A 28 -15.37 -19.14 -9.64
C HIS A 28 -13.87 -18.86 -9.76
N SER A 29 -13.26 -18.43 -8.65
CA SER A 29 -11.81 -18.28 -8.61
C SER A 29 -11.15 -19.64 -8.76
N LEU A 30 -10.18 -19.75 -9.66
CA LEU A 30 -9.37 -20.96 -9.84
C LEU A 30 -8.50 -21.23 -8.62
N LEU A 31 -8.11 -20.17 -7.90
CA LEU A 31 -7.27 -20.24 -6.71
C LEU A 31 -8.09 -19.93 -5.47
N THR A 32 -7.78 -20.62 -4.38
CA THR A 32 -8.23 -20.24 -3.04
C THR A 32 -7.61 -18.90 -2.62
N PRO A 33 -8.19 -18.17 -1.65
CA PRO A 33 -7.60 -16.91 -1.17
C PRO A 33 -6.13 -17.03 -0.74
N ARG A 34 -5.73 -18.17 -0.15
CA ARG A 34 -4.33 -18.40 0.24
C ARG A 34 -3.43 -18.57 -0.99
N GLU A 35 -3.83 -19.41 -1.94
CA GLU A 35 -3.09 -19.61 -3.19
C GLU A 35 -2.99 -18.32 -4.01
N THR A 36 -4.03 -17.47 -3.99
CA THR A 36 -3.97 -16.14 -4.61
C THR A 36 -2.88 -15.28 -3.96
N MET A 37 -2.77 -15.26 -2.64
CA MET A 37 -1.72 -14.50 -1.95
C MET A 37 -0.32 -15.07 -2.23
N GLU A 38 -0.19 -16.39 -2.28
CA GLU A 38 1.07 -17.06 -2.66
C GLU A 38 1.47 -16.69 -4.11
N ALA A 39 0.51 -16.70 -5.04
CA ALA A 39 0.71 -16.31 -6.43
C ALA A 39 1.06 -14.82 -6.57
N VAL A 40 0.38 -13.92 -5.86
CA VAL A 40 0.69 -12.48 -5.84
C VAL A 40 2.11 -12.23 -5.34
N PHE A 41 2.51 -12.91 -4.27
CA PHE A 41 3.87 -12.83 -3.75
C PHE A 41 4.90 -13.32 -4.77
N ALA A 42 4.65 -14.49 -5.38
CA ALA A 42 5.54 -15.08 -6.39
C ALA A 42 5.72 -14.18 -7.62
N VAL A 43 4.63 -13.61 -8.15
CA VAL A 43 4.69 -12.70 -9.30
C VAL A 43 5.44 -11.41 -8.95
N LYS A 44 5.15 -10.80 -7.79
CA LYS A 44 5.86 -9.60 -7.32
C LYS A 44 7.36 -9.87 -7.23
N HIS A 45 7.74 -10.95 -6.55
CA HIS A 45 9.13 -11.31 -6.36
C HIS A 45 9.85 -11.55 -7.69
N HIS A 46 9.22 -12.29 -8.60
CA HIS A 46 9.76 -12.54 -9.94
C HIS A 46 10.04 -11.24 -10.71
N ILE A 47 9.13 -10.26 -10.66
CA ILE A 47 9.33 -8.96 -11.32
C ILE A 47 10.50 -8.21 -10.68
N GLU A 48 10.54 -8.12 -9.34
CA GLU A 48 11.58 -7.39 -8.61
C GLU A 48 12.98 -7.96 -8.87
N GLU A 49 13.13 -9.28 -8.82
CA GLU A 49 14.41 -9.96 -9.08
C GLU A 49 14.91 -9.73 -10.51
N ASN A 50 14.02 -9.88 -11.49
CA ASN A 50 14.40 -9.72 -12.89
C ASN A 50 14.67 -8.26 -13.23
N LEU A 51 13.90 -7.32 -12.71
CA LEU A 51 14.15 -5.89 -12.87
C LEU A 51 15.52 -5.51 -12.30
N ALA A 52 15.83 -5.98 -11.08
CA ALA A 52 17.11 -5.72 -10.45
C ALA A 52 18.29 -6.30 -11.25
N ARG A 53 18.14 -7.53 -11.75
CA ARG A 53 19.16 -8.20 -12.56
C ARG A 53 19.42 -7.47 -13.89
N GLU A 54 18.37 -7.12 -14.63
CA GLU A 54 18.51 -6.48 -15.95
C GLU A 54 19.06 -5.05 -15.85
N LEU A 55 18.65 -4.31 -14.82
CA LEU A 55 19.05 -2.91 -14.62
C LEU A 55 20.28 -2.75 -13.71
N ARG A 56 20.88 -3.85 -13.26
CA ARG A 56 22.02 -3.88 -12.31
C ARG A 56 21.73 -3.10 -11.03
N LEU A 57 20.54 -3.29 -10.47
CA LEU A 57 20.11 -2.71 -9.19
C LEU A 57 20.32 -3.71 -8.06
N MET A 58 20.33 -3.18 -6.84
CA MET A 58 20.27 -3.98 -5.61
C MET A 58 18.98 -3.65 -4.87
N MET A 59 18.29 -4.68 -4.36
CA MET A 59 17.14 -4.46 -3.49
C MET A 59 17.61 -3.94 -2.13
N VAL A 60 16.98 -2.87 -1.65
CA VAL A 60 17.25 -2.24 -0.35
C VAL A 60 15.94 -1.99 0.37
N GLN A 61 16.00 -1.99 1.71
CA GLN A 61 14.85 -1.62 2.52
C GLN A 61 14.73 -0.09 2.58
N VAL A 62 13.49 0.40 2.52
CA VAL A 62 13.16 1.83 2.58
C VAL A 62 12.38 2.15 3.86
N PRO A 63 12.47 3.39 4.38
CA PRO A 63 11.73 3.77 5.58
C PRO A 63 10.22 3.77 5.32
N LEU A 64 9.45 3.30 6.30
CA LEU A 64 7.99 3.42 6.31
C LEU A 64 7.51 4.74 6.94
N ILE A 65 8.30 5.24 7.90
CA ILE A 65 7.99 6.40 8.72
C ILE A 65 9.23 7.30 8.72
N VAL A 66 9.04 8.60 8.55
CA VAL A 66 10.11 9.60 8.60
C VAL A 66 9.69 10.82 9.42
N ASP A 67 10.66 11.54 9.98
CA ASP A 67 10.43 12.84 10.61
C ASP A 67 9.88 13.84 9.57
N VAL A 68 8.90 14.65 9.97
CA VAL A 68 8.29 15.69 9.12
C VAL A 68 9.32 16.66 8.53
N THR A 69 10.43 16.88 9.22
CA THR A 69 11.53 17.78 8.84
C THR A 69 12.66 17.09 8.07
N SER A 70 12.61 15.77 7.90
CA SER A 70 13.67 14.99 7.26
C SER A 70 13.98 15.38 5.81
N GLY A 71 13.01 15.95 5.10
CA GLY A 71 13.09 16.22 3.66
C GLY A 71 13.03 14.98 2.76
N VAL A 72 12.95 13.77 3.35
CA VAL A 72 12.98 12.48 2.66
C VAL A 72 11.62 12.11 2.08
N ASN A 73 10.51 12.54 2.71
CA ASN A 73 9.17 12.20 2.22
C ASN A 73 8.85 12.95 0.92
N ASP A 74 8.44 12.22 -0.11
CA ASP A 74 7.90 12.80 -1.34
C ASP A 74 6.39 12.64 -1.41
N TYR A 75 5.67 13.76 -1.37
CA TYR A 75 4.21 13.76 -1.30
C TYR A 75 3.55 13.47 -2.66
N LEU A 76 4.33 13.43 -3.75
CA LEU A 76 3.86 13.23 -5.13
C LEU A 76 2.64 14.09 -5.47
N ASP A 77 2.61 15.28 -4.89
CA ASP A 77 1.48 16.18 -4.92
C ASP A 77 1.80 17.38 -5.79
N ARG A 78 1.41 17.29 -7.06
CA ARG A 78 1.67 18.34 -8.05
C ARG A 78 0.69 19.51 -7.91
N ASP A 79 -0.47 19.31 -7.27
CA ASP A 79 -1.54 20.28 -7.18
C ASP A 79 -1.88 20.72 -5.74
N GLY A 80 -1.19 20.18 -4.73
CA GLY A 80 -1.34 20.56 -3.32
C GLY A 80 -2.55 19.90 -2.65
N SER A 81 -3.16 18.89 -3.26
CA SER A 81 -4.40 18.26 -2.80
C SER A 81 -4.21 17.12 -1.78
N ARG A 82 -2.98 16.66 -1.55
CA ARG A 82 -2.68 15.47 -0.74
C ARG A 82 -1.99 15.84 0.57
N THR A 83 -2.69 15.65 1.68
CA THR A 83 -2.11 15.79 3.02
C THR A 83 -1.44 14.49 3.45
N PRO A 84 -0.14 14.50 3.81
CA PRO A 84 0.53 13.33 4.37
C PRO A 84 -0.13 12.87 5.66
N ILE A 85 -0.14 11.55 5.89
CA ILE A 85 -0.61 10.99 7.17
C ILE A 85 0.49 11.24 8.22
N GLN A 86 0.25 12.23 9.08
CA GLN A 86 1.16 12.64 10.16
C GLN A 86 0.63 12.16 11.51
N PHE A 87 1.54 11.80 12.42
CA PHE A 87 1.24 11.41 13.79
C PHE A 87 2.37 11.80 14.74
N HIS A 88 2.01 12.02 16.00
CA HIS A 88 2.94 12.36 17.07
C HIS A 88 3.47 11.08 17.74
N ILE A 89 4.78 10.99 17.89
CA ILE A 89 5.45 9.91 18.62
C ILE A 89 5.91 10.49 19.96
N SER A 90 5.23 10.09 21.03
CA SER A 90 5.56 10.43 22.42
C SER A 90 6.77 9.67 22.93
N ASN A 91 7.92 9.90 22.29
CA ASN A 91 9.18 9.24 22.63
C ASN A 91 9.73 9.78 23.97
N ASP A 92 10.18 8.87 24.83
CA ASP A 92 10.69 9.15 26.18
C ASP A 92 9.74 9.94 27.10
N HIS A 93 8.44 9.61 27.09
CA HIS A 93 7.42 10.36 27.84
C HIS A 93 7.38 11.85 27.43
N ASP A 94 7.39 12.11 26.12
CA ASP A 94 7.41 13.44 25.52
C ASP A 94 8.67 14.28 25.83
N GLN A 95 9.77 13.65 26.27
CA GLN A 95 11.05 14.36 26.41
C GLN A 95 11.77 14.55 25.07
N ASN A 96 11.62 13.60 24.15
CA ASN A 96 12.21 13.63 22.82
C ASN A 96 11.15 13.34 21.75
N PRO A 97 10.05 14.11 21.70
CA PRO A 97 8.95 13.81 20.82
C PRO A 97 9.36 13.97 19.36
N ILE A 98 8.75 13.18 18.48
CA ILE A 98 8.94 13.26 17.04
C ILE A 98 7.58 13.36 16.38
N ASP A 99 7.38 14.41 15.59
CA ASP A 99 6.29 14.44 14.64
C ASP A 99 6.74 13.71 13.37
N ALA A 100 6.06 12.61 13.06
CA ALA A 100 6.43 11.71 12.00
C ALA A 100 5.32 11.57 10.96
N GLN A 101 5.70 11.17 9.75
CA GLN A 101 4.78 10.92 8.65
C GLN A 101 4.98 9.54 8.07
N ILE A 102 3.88 8.95 7.60
CA ILE A 102 3.94 7.80 6.70
C ILE A 102 4.53 8.26 5.37
N VAL A 103 5.55 7.52 4.91
CA VAL A 103 6.19 7.77 3.61
C VAL A 103 5.17 7.55 2.49
N GLN A 104 4.96 8.57 1.67
CA GLN A 104 4.08 8.50 0.49
C GLN A 104 4.84 7.94 -0.73
N ALA A 105 6.11 8.34 -0.89
CA ALA A 105 7.05 7.78 -1.83
C ALA A 105 8.50 7.99 -1.38
N ALA A 106 9.39 7.07 -1.76
CA ALA A 106 10.82 7.06 -1.42
C ALA A 106 11.72 7.64 -2.52
N THR A 107 11.18 8.51 -3.38
CA THR A 107 11.90 9.08 -4.54
C THR A 107 13.00 10.07 -4.18
N LYS A 108 12.94 10.69 -2.99
CA LYS A 108 13.98 11.59 -2.46
C LYS A 108 14.96 10.90 -1.52
N TRP A 109 14.68 9.66 -1.12
CA TRP A 109 15.50 8.89 -0.19
C TRP A 109 16.80 8.41 -0.85
#